data_AF-A0AAN4R442-F1
#
_entry.id   AF-A0AAN4R442-F1
#
_cell.length_a   1.000
_cell.length_b   1.000
_cell.length_c   1.000
_cell.angle_alpha   90.00
_cell.angle_beta   90.00
_cell.angle_gamma   90.00
#
_symmetry.space_group_name_H-M   'P 1'
#
loop_
_entity.id
_entity.type
_entity.pdbx_description
1 polymer ?
#
loop_
_entity_poly.entity_id
_entity_poly.type
_entity_poly.pdbx_seq_one_letter_code
_entity_poly.pdbx_strand_id
1 'polypeptide(L)'
;MVASDLRLFTLAAEAVVVWVRLISAILEYGADGILHAGKDGAPDLAALARFRFHVTETQLETYMETYARTRLITYDAASGLVGLPETLQPTRRAIASRLNGKKGGRPPKNVNPSPQHDPRQRTAMMPISGGKTVSCETQHKTQGSYARDKLGLACNISSEDKAKLGTQVSDAQIDTAYQRIGPMAFEAAGFDPARDMGNYRVVRQWVADALHDGLSPEETERLILGVVESVAERQRSKGASISHLGYFGKAIGTAIANRDVPDAPLSEAEIEADRAWKRDMDTWRERVASGVAGAVNEPIPNRAEYLERVRVAA
;
A
#
# COMPACT_ATOMS: atom_id res chain seq x y z
N MET A 1 14.57 0.20 -14.54
CA MET A 1 14.41 -1.05 -15.32
C MET A 1 15.75 -1.30 -16.00
N VAL A 2 16.62 -2.14 -15.42
CA VAL A 2 17.99 -2.42 -15.93
C VAL A 2 18.09 -3.83 -16.54
N ALA A 3 17.02 -4.63 -16.46
CA ALA A 3 16.96 -6.01 -16.93
C ALA A 3 16.96 -6.17 -18.48
N SER A 4 16.95 -5.08 -19.22
CA SER A 4 16.96 -5.07 -20.70
C SER A 4 18.31 -4.64 -21.28
N ASP A 5 19.35 -4.52 -20.45
CA ASP A 5 20.68 -4.10 -20.88
C ASP A 5 21.37 -5.21 -21.69
N LEU A 6 21.72 -4.91 -22.95
CA LEU A 6 22.33 -5.88 -23.86
C LEU A 6 23.61 -6.52 -23.30
N ARG A 7 24.33 -5.78 -22.45
CA ARG A 7 25.58 -6.20 -21.82
C ARG A 7 25.39 -7.32 -20.78
N LEU A 8 24.18 -7.48 -20.25
CA LEU A 8 23.85 -8.57 -19.34
C LEU A 8 23.58 -9.88 -20.10
N PHE A 9 23.08 -9.82 -21.34
CA PHE A 9 22.83 -11.01 -22.16
C PHE A 9 24.11 -11.72 -22.61
N THR A 10 25.25 -11.05 -22.59
CA THR A 10 26.55 -11.64 -22.93
C THR A 10 27.21 -12.36 -21.76
N LEU A 11 26.62 -12.30 -20.56
CA LEU A 11 27.16 -12.91 -19.35
C LEU A 11 26.50 -14.26 -19.05
N ALA A 12 27.25 -15.14 -18.40
CA ALA A 12 26.68 -16.38 -17.85
C ALA A 12 25.61 -16.07 -16.78
N ALA A 13 24.62 -16.94 -16.64
CA ALA A 13 23.50 -16.74 -15.71
C ALA A 13 23.96 -16.47 -14.25
N GLU A 14 25.00 -17.17 -13.79
CA GLU A 14 25.61 -16.95 -12.47
C GLU A 14 26.12 -15.52 -12.32
N ALA A 15 26.85 -15.00 -13.32
CA ALA A 15 27.35 -13.63 -13.32
C ALA A 15 26.20 -12.61 -13.36
N VAL A 16 25.07 -12.90 -14.00
CA VAL A 16 23.91 -12.01 -13.94
C VAL A 16 23.31 -11.97 -12.53
N VAL A 17 23.20 -13.12 -11.87
CA VAL A 17 22.68 -13.21 -10.49
C VAL A 17 23.58 -12.47 -9.51
N VAL A 18 24.89 -12.64 -9.61
CA VAL A 18 25.87 -11.92 -8.77
C VAL A 18 25.76 -10.41 -8.99
N TRP A 19 25.62 -9.96 -10.24
CA TRP A 19 25.42 -8.55 -10.55
C TRP A 19 24.14 -7.99 -9.92
N VAL A 20 23.00 -8.67 -10.02
CA VAL A 20 21.74 -8.22 -9.39
C VAL A 20 21.90 -8.09 -7.87
N ARG A 21 22.50 -9.09 -7.23
CA ARG A 21 22.74 -9.06 -5.77
C ARG A 21 23.70 -7.94 -5.37
N LEU A 22 24.64 -7.57 -6.25
CA LEU A 22 25.60 -6.49 -6.02
C LEU A 22 24.92 -5.13 -6.09
N ILE A 23 24.05 -4.93 -7.07
CA ILE A 23 23.21 -3.72 -7.14
C ILE A 23 22.34 -3.59 -5.88
N SER A 24 21.72 -4.69 -5.42
CA SER A 24 20.97 -4.68 -4.16
C SER A 24 21.86 -4.34 -2.95
N ALA A 25 23.08 -4.88 -2.88
CA ALA A 25 24.02 -4.54 -1.81
C ALA A 25 24.41 -3.06 -1.82
N ILE A 26 24.61 -2.46 -2.99
CA ILE A 26 24.87 -1.01 -3.13
C ILE A 26 23.67 -0.18 -2.68
N LEU A 27 22.44 -0.63 -2.92
CA LEU A 27 21.24 0.08 -2.49
C LEU A 27 20.95 -0.07 -0.98
N GLU A 28 21.32 -1.21 -0.39
CA GLU A 28 21.09 -1.50 1.03
C GLU A 28 22.15 -0.89 1.94
N TYR A 29 23.43 -1.07 1.59
CA TYR A 29 24.56 -0.67 2.43
C TYR A 29 25.29 0.57 1.89
N GLY A 30 25.06 0.94 0.64
CA GLY A 30 25.74 2.06 0.02
C GLY A 30 25.09 3.41 0.30
N ALA A 31 25.91 4.46 0.34
CA ALA A 31 25.48 5.84 0.39
C ALA A 31 25.55 6.46 -1.02
N ASP A 32 24.48 7.13 -1.45
CA ASP A 32 24.41 7.82 -2.74
C ASP A 32 24.73 6.93 -3.97
N GLY A 33 24.44 5.64 -3.88
CA GLY A 33 24.69 4.67 -4.96
C GLY A 33 26.13 4.17 -4.99
N ILE A 34 26.86 4.33 -3.89
CA ILE A 34 28.25 3.90 -3.72
C ILE A 34 28.37 3.07 -2.45
N LEU A 35 28.91 1.87 -2.58
CA LEU A 35 29.27 0.95 -1.51
C LEU A 35 30.78 1.02 -1.27
N HIS A 36 31.16 1.23 -0.02
CA HIS A 36 32.54 1.10 0.43
C HIS A 36 32.67 -0.21 1.22
N ALA A 37 33.28 -1.23 0.64
CA ALA A 37 33.44 -2.51 1.34
C ALA A 37 34.26 -2.32 2.64
N GLY A 38 33.73 -2.81 3.76
CA GLY A 38 34.38 -2.75 5.07
C GLY A 38 34.43 -1.37 5.75
N LYS A 39 33.71 -0.37 5.24
CA LYS A 39 33.62 0.98 5.85
C LYS A 39 32.17 1.39 6.10
N ASP A 40 31.97 2.32 7.03
CA ASP A 40 30.65 2.90 7.36
C ASP A 40 29.56 1.87 7.72
N GLY A 41 29.97 0.73 8.31
CA GLY A 41 29.07 -0.36 8.70
C GLY A 41 28.72 -1.34 7.57
N ALA A 42 29.28 -1.15 6.36
CA ALA A 42 29.12 -2.09 5.26
C ALA A 42 30.01 -3.35 5.47
N PRO A 43 29.53 -4.55 5.08
CA PRO A 43 30.32 -5.76 5.16
C PRO A 43 31.58 -5.69 4.28
N ASP A 44 32.62 -6.42 4.65
CA ASP A 44 33.84 -6.56 3.82
C ASP A 44 33.58 -7.46 2.60
N LEU A 45 34.50 -7.42 1.64
CA LEU A 45 34.34 -8.15 0.38
C LEU A 45 34.26 -9.66 0.61
N ALA A 46 35.05 -10.19 1.54
CA ALA A 46 35.03 -11.58 1.96
C ALA A 46 33.68 -12.02 2.55
N ALA A 47 33.07 -11.21 3.44
CA ALA A 47 31.75 -11.51 3.98
C ALA A 47 30.66 -11.44 2.91
N LEU A 48 30.74 -10.45 2.00
CA LEU A 48 29.80 -10.35 0.89
C LEU A 48 29.91 -11.59 -0.03
N ALA A 49 31.14 -11.97 -0.41
CA ALA A 49 31.40 -13.15 -1.23
C ALA A 49 30.79 -14.41 -0.63
N ARG A 50 31.05 -14.64 0.67
CA ARG A 50 30.62 -15.86 1.38
C ARG A 50 29.12 -15.90 1.68
N PHE A 51 28.57 -14.84 2.27
CA PHE A 51 27.23 -14.86 2.84
C PHE A 51 26.15 -14.37 1.88
N ARG A 52 26.49 -13.49 0.94
CA ARG A 52 25.50 -12.89 0.03
C ARG A 52 25.59 -13.46 -1.38
N PHE A 53 26.81 -13.62 -1.89
CA PHE A 53 27.02 -14.07 -3.27
C PHE A 53 27.22 -15.59 -3.40
N HIS A 54 27.65 -16.25 -2.32
CA HIS A 54 27.99 -17.68 -2.29
C HIS A 54 29.06 -18.08 -3.32
N VAL A 55 30.04 -17.20 -3.51
CA VAL A 55 31.20 -17.40 -4.41
C VAL A 55 32.50 -17.20 -3.63
N THR A 56 33.63 -17.60 -4.21
CA THR A 56 34.93 -17.24 -3.63
C THR A 56 35.20 -15.75 -3.79
N GLU A 57 36.00 -15.17 -2.91
CA GLU A 57 36.40 -13.76 -2.99
C GLU A 57 37.09 -13.45 -4.33
N THR A 58 37.98 -14.33 -4.78
CA THR A 58 38.66 -14.22 -6.08
C THR A 58 37.69 -14.24 -7.28
N GLN A 59 36.62 -15.04 -7.18
CA GLN A 59 35.60 -15.12 -8.22
C GLN A 59 34.74 -13.85 -8.21
N LEU A 60 34.41 -13.32 -7.03
CA LEU A 60 33.70 -12.04 -6.89
C LEU A 60 34.51 -10.88 -7.47
N GLU A 61 35.80 -10.79 -7.17
CA GLU A 61 36.71 -9.79 -7.75
C GLU A 61 36.74 -9.86 -9.28
N THR A 62 36.86 -11.07 -9.83
CA THR A 62 36.84 -11.30 -11.29
C THR A 62 35.53 -10.80 -11.92
N TYR A 63 34.40 -11.05 -11.27
CA TYR A 63 33.11 -10.54 -11.74
C TYR A 63 33.03 -9.02 -11.65
N MET A 64 33.50 -8.42 -10.56
CA MET A 64 33.51 -6.97 -10.39
C MET A 64 34.38 -6.26 -11.43
N GLU A 65 35.55 -6.81 -11.75
CA GLU A 65 36.38 -6.32 -12.85
C GLU A 65 35.66 -6.43 -14.20
N THR A 66 34.97 -7.53 -14.45
CA THR A 66 34.21 -7.76 -15.68
C THR A 66 33.05 -6.75 -15.81
N TYR A 67 32.32 -6.50 -14.73
CA TYR A 67 31.25 -5.49 -14.71
C TYR A 67 31.78 -4.06 -14.87
N ALA A 68 32.95 -3.77 -14.31
CA ALA A 68 33.59 -2.47 -14.47
C ALA A 68 34.03 -2.24 -15.92
N ARG A 69 34.66 -3.23 -16.57
CA ARG A 69 35.04 -3.17 -18.00
C ARG A 69 33.84 -2.98 -18.91
N THR A 70 32.72 -3.65 -18.61
CA THR A 70 31.47 -3.52 -19.37
C THR A 70 30.66 -2.27 -18.99
N ARG A 71 31.15 -1.45 -18.05
CA ARG A 71 30.49 -0.23 -17.53
C ARG A 71 29.11 -0.50 -16.93
N LEU A 72 28.91 -1.68 -16.36
CA LEU A 72 27.71 -2.04 -15.61
C LEU A 72 27.77 -1.51 -14.17
N ILE A 73 28.98 -1.30 -13.64
CA ILE A 73 29.27 -0.67 -12.34
C ILE A 73 30.50 0.24 -12.48
N THR A 74 30.74 1.08 -11.47
CA THR A 74 32.06 1.67 -11.22
C THR A 74 32.76 0.85 -10.14
N TYR A 75 34.03 0.49 -10.35
CA TYR A 75 34.81 -0.27 -9.37
C TYR A 75 36.21 0.32 -9.26
N ASP A 76 36.64 0.60 -8.03
CA ASP A 76 38.02 0.94 -7.70
C ASP A 76 38.55 -0.09 -6.69
N ALA A 77 39.40 -0.99 -7.18
CA ALA A 77 40.00 -2.06 -6.41
C ALA A 77 40.92 -1.55 -5.30
N ALA A 78 41.58 -0.40 -5.49
CA ALA A 78 42.53 0.13 -4.51
C ALA A 78 41.82 0.65 -3.24
N SER A 79 40.58 1.12 -3.38
CA SER A 79 39.81 1.72 -2.30
C SER A 79 38.59 0.89 -1.86
N GLY A 80 38.34 -0.26 -2.52
CA GLY A 80 37.20 -1.12 -2.24
C GLY A 80 35.85 -0.48 -2.58
N LEU A 81 35.86 0.44 -3.54
CA LEU A 81 34.74 1.30 -3.89
C LEU A 81 33.95 0.70 -5.04
N VAL A 82 32.65 0.45 -4.82
CA VAL A 82 31.75 -0.13 -5.81
C VAL A 82 30.56 0.80 -5.98
N GLY A 83 30.30 1.30 -7.17
CA GLY A 83 29.23 2.25 -7.41
C GLY A 83 28.32 1.85 -8.56
N LEU A 84 27.12 2.44 -8.54
CA LEU A 84 26.24 2.43 -9.69
C LEU A 84 26.91 3.18 -10.86
N PRO A 85 26.62 2.78 -12.11
CA PRO A 85 27.13 3.49 -13.28
C PRO A 85 26.65 4.95 -13.25
N GLU A 86 27.41 5.85 -13.85
CA GLU A 86 27.15 7.30 -13.81
C GLU A 86 25.72 7.69 -14.21
N THR A 87 25.09 6.92 -15.10
CA THR A 87 23.70 7.11 -15.55
C THR A 87 22.66 6.87 -14.46
N LEU A 88 22.99 6.07 -13.43
CA LEU A 88 22.13 5.71 -12.31
C LEU A 88 22.53 6.39 -11.00
N GLN A 89 23.60 7.19 -11.01
CA GLN A 89 23.98 7.98 -9.84
C GLN A 89 22.98 9.12 -9.59
N PRO A 90 22.74 9.49 -8.32
CA PRO A 90 21.83 10.58 -7.99
C PRO A 90 22.33 11.89 -8.61
N THR A 91 21.42 12.64 -9.24
CA THR A 91 21.77 13.93 -9.86
C THR A 91 22.38 14.88 -8.82
N ARG A 92 23.28 15.78 -9.25
CA ARG A 92 23.89 16.82 -8.38
C ARG A 92 22.84 17.60 -7.58
N ARG A 93 21.66 17.82 -8.16
CA ARG A 93 20.51 18.47 -7.51
C ARG A 93 19.91 17.61 -6.38
N ALA A 94 19.79 16.31 -6.58
CA ALA A 94 19.32 15.38 -5.56
C ALA A 94 20.29 15.29 -4.38
N ILE A 95 21.61 15.23 -4.67
CA ILE A 95 22.66 15.26 -3.64
C ILE A 95 22.60 16.57 -2.84
N ALA A 96 22.55 17.72 -3.53
CA ALA A 96 22.43 19.02 -2.88
C ALA A 96 21.14 19.15 -2.04
N SER A 97 20.02 18.62 -2.52
CA SER A 97 18.75 18.59 -1.79
C SER A 97 18.86 17.75 -0.50
N ARG A 98 19.50 16.58 -0.55
CA ARG A 98 19.74 15.73 0.63
C ARG A 98 20.64 16.41 1.64
N LEU A 99 21.73 17.05 1.20
CA LEU A 99 22.63 17.81 2.07
C LEU A 99 21.91 19.00 2.73
N ASN A 100 21.06 19.70 1.97
CA ASN A 100 20.23 20.77 2.52
C ASN A 100 19.16 20.23 3.49
N GLY A 101 18.59 19.05 3.22
CA GLY A 101 17.69 18.35 4.13
C GLY A 101 18.37 17.99 5.45
N LYS A 102 19.60 17.44 5.42
CA LYS A 102 20.40 17.19 6.63
C LYS A 102 20.67 18.46 7.44
N LYS A 103 20.77 19.61 6.78
CA LYS A 103 20.93 20.94 7.41
C LYS A 103 19.62 21.59 7.88
N GLY A 104 18.49 20.89 7.81
CA GLY A 104 17.18 21.38 8.29
C GLY A 104 16.21 21.82 7.18
N GLY A 105 16.56 21.61 5.92
CA GLY A 105 15.71 21.94 4.78
C GLY A 105 15.62 23.44 4.48
N ARG A 106 14.90 23.79 3.40
CA ARG A 106 14.57 25.18 3.11
C ARG A 106 13.39 25.59 3.99
N PRO A 107 13.46 26.71 4.75
CA PRO A 107 12.32 27.22 5.48
C PRO A 107 11.12 27.38 4.54
N PRO A 108 9.89 27.02 4.96
CA PRO A 108 8.74 27.14 4.10
C PRO A 108 8.55 28.60 3.68
N LYS A 109 8.23 28.81 2.41
CA LYS A 109 7.97 30.16 1.89
C LYS A 109 6.67 30.66 2.54
N ASN A 110 6.71 31.84 3.17
CA ASN A 110 5.61 32.52 3.88
C ASN A 110 5.29 32.05 5.32
N VAL A 111 6.25 31.46 6.04
CA VAL A 111 6.13 31.35 7.50
C VAL A 111 6.79 32.59 8.11
N ASN A 112 6.00 33.46 8.74
CA ASN A 112 6.52 34.42 9.71
C ASN A 112 6.98 33.59 10.92
N PRO A 113 8.29 33.33 11.09
CA PRO A 113 8.73 32.55 12.24
C PRO A 113 8.48 33.41 13.47
N SER A 114 7.74 32.88 14.46
CA SER A 114 7.79 33.49 15.78
C SER A 114 9.26 33.46 16.26
N PRO A 115 9.72 34.47 17.03
CA PRO A 115 11.12 34.56 17.46
C PRO A 115 11.66 33.28 18.13
N GLN A 116 10.77 32.49 18.76
CA GLN A 116 11.09 31.21 19.41
C GLN A 116 11.33 30.03 18.47
N HIS A 117 10.99 30.15 17.17
CA HIS A 117 11.15 29.09 16.17
C HIS A 117 12.18 29.41 15.09
N ASP A 118 12.86 30.55 15.17
CA ASP A 118 14.00 30.86 14.28
C ASP A 118 15.28 30.15 14.78
N PRO A 119 15.86 29.22 14.00
CA PRO A 119 17.12 28.56 14.35
C PRO A 119 18.29 29.53 14.55
N ARG A 120 18.24 30.72 13.94
CA ARG A 120 19.31 31.75 14.04
C ARG A 120 19.28 32.51 15.36
N GLN A 121 18.17 32.47 16.10
CA GLN A 121 18.01 33.16 17.39
C GLN A 121 18.24 32.23 18.59
N ARG A 122 18.36 30.91 18.38
CA ARG A 122 18.62 29.92 19.45
C ARG A 122 20.01 30.04 20.07
N THR A 123 20.96 30.69 19.40
CA THR A 123 22.34 30.86 19.88
C THR A 123 22.54 32.06 20.80
N ALA A 124 21.49 32.84 21.10
CA ALA A 124 21.56 33.98 22.02
C ALA A 124 20.79 33.73 23.34
N MET A 125 20.93 32.54 23.94
CA MET A 125 20.56 32.35 25.34
C MET A 125 21.76 32.68 26.23
N MET A 126 21.89 33.96 26.62
CA MET A 126 22.73 34.32 27.76
C MET A 126 22.12 33.70 29.02
N PRO A 127 22.90 32.98 29.85
CA PRO A 127 22.36 32.41 31.08
C PRO A 127 22.04 33.54 32.07
N ILE A 128 20.77 33.71 32.41
CA ILE A 128 20.36 34.54 33.54
C ILE A 128 20.76 33.78 34.81
N SER A 129 21.81 34.23 35.49
CA SER A 129 22.21 33.69 36.78
C SER A 129 21.09 33.90 37.82
N GLY A 130 20.51 32.81 38.34
CA GLY A 130 19.65 32.85 39.54
C GLY A 130 18.22 32.31 39.44
N GLY A 131 17.80 31.69 38.32
CA GLY A 131 16.46 31.12 38.18
C GLY A 131 16.38 29.64 38.59
N LYS A 132 15.44 29.29 39.47
CA LYS A 132 15.12 27.90 39.89
C LYS A 132 15.03 26.96 38.68
N THR A 133 15.69 25.80 38.79
CA THR A 133 15.55 24.68 37.86
C THR A 133 14.10 24.19 37.87
N VAL A 134 13.32 24.66 36.91
CA VAL A 134 12.00 24.09 36.63
C VAL A 134 12.25 22.78 35.91
N SER A 135 11.79 21.68 36.49
CA SER A 135 11.78 20.36 35.86
C SER A 135 11.08 20.46 34.50
N CYS A 136 11.79 20.12 33.43
CA CYS A 136 11.18 19.90 32.12
C CYS A 136 10.10 18.82 32.26
N GLU A 137 8.84 19.21 32.17
CA GLU A 137 7.76 18.28 31.88
C GLU A 137 8.07 17.61 30.54
N THR A 138 8.25 16.29 30.58
CA THR A 138 8.26 15.41 29.43
C THR A 138 6.98 15.60 28.61
N GLN A 139 7.08 16.38 27.54
CA GLN A 139 6.18 16.25 26.38
C GLN A 139 7.01 16.18 25.10
N HIS A 140 7.62 15.02 24.87
CA HIS A 140 7.85 14.57 23.50
C HIS A 140 6.51 14.14 22.89
N LYS A 141 5.70 15.11 22.45
CA LYS A 141 4.81 14.86 21.31
C LYS A 141 5.60 15.22 20.07
N THR A 142 6.36 14.25 19.58
CA THR A 142 6.91 14.24 18.23
C THR A 142 5.72 14.38 17.29
N GLN A 143 5.40 15.62 16.87
CA GLN A 143 4.50 15.82 15.73
C GLN A 143 5.21 15.18 14.54
N GLY A 144 4.75 13.98 14.19
CA GLY A 144 5.16 13.28 13.00
C GLY A 144 5.04 14.22 11.81
N SER A 145 6.17 14.46 11.17
CA SER A 145 6.24 15.14 9.88
C SER A 145 5.30 14.43 8.90
N TYR A 146 4.14 15.04 8.64
CA TYR A 146 3.13 14.60 7.67
C TYR A 146 3.59 14.69 6.19
N ALA A 147 4.90 14.72 5.94
CA ALA A 147 5.48 14.78 4.59
C ALA A 147 6.07 13.44 4.12
N ARG A 148 6.06 12.39 4.94
CA ARG A 148 6.58 11.06 4.57
C ARG A 148 5.52 9.97 4.34
N ASP A 149 4.25 10.25 4.61
CA ASP A 149 3.14 9.29 4.44
C ASP A 149 2.52 9.25 3.03
N LYS A 150 3.03 10.02 2.06
CA LYS A 150 2.45 10.05 0.71
C LYS A 150 3.30 9.40 -0.39
N LEU A 151 4.44 8.81 -0.06
CA LEU A 151 5.29 8.11 -1.03
C LEU A 151 5.85 6.85 -0.37
N GLY A 152 5.03 5.81 -0.33
CA GLY A 152 5.40 4.54 0.29
C GLY A 152 4.33 3.45 0.26
N LEU A 153 3.46 3.42 -0.75
CA LEU A 153 2.66 2.22 -1.06
C LEU A 153 3.45 1.37 -2.06
N ALA A 154 4.57 0.84 -1.58
CA ALA A 154 5.16 -0.38 -2.09
C ALA A 154 5.45 -1.22 -0.86
N CYS A 155 4.51 -2.09 -0.52
CA CYS A 155 4.72 -3.14 0.46
C CYS A 155 5.94 -3.96 0.03
N ASN A 156 7.10 -3.67 0.62
CA ASN A 156 8.24 -4.60 0.63
C ASN A 156 7.94 -5.71 1.64
N ILE A 157 6.86 -6.44 1.40
CA ILE A 157 6.66 -7.73 2.04
C ILE A 157 7.47 -8.69 1.18
N SER A 158 8.52 -9.27 1.77
CA SER A 158 9.27 -10.37 1.19
C SER A 158 8.30 -11.39 0.58
N SER A 159 8.59 -11.89 -0.62
CA SER A 159 7.81 -12.96 -1.26
C SER A 159 7.63 -14.19 -0.35
N GLU A 160 8.51 -14.37 0.64
CA GLU A 160 8.46 -15.45 1.62
C GLU A 160 7.46 -15.21 2.76
N ASP A 161 7.15 -13.95 3.09
CA ASP A 161 6.15 -13.61 4.11
C ASP A 161 4.72 -13.64 3.56
N LYS A 162 4.54 -13.39 2.26
CA LYS A 162 3.24 -13.59 1.57
C LYS A 162 2.84 -15.06 1.43
N ALA A 163 3.80 -15.98 1.55
CA ALA A 163 3.53 -17.41 1.43
C ALA A 163 3.03 -18.06 2.73
N LYS A 164 3.04 -17.33 3.87
CA LYS A 164 2.73 -17.92 5.19
C LYS A 164 1.37 -17.55 5.77
N LEU A 165 0.64 -16.59 5.22
CA LEU A 165 -0.74 -16.31 5.63
C LEU A 165 -1.55 -15.79 4.45
N GLY A 166 -2.56 -16.56 4.04
CA GLY A 166 -3.56 -16.15 3.05
C GLY A 166 -3.74 -17.16 1.94
N THR A 167 -4.99 -17.38 1.57
CA THR A 167 -5.45 -18.10 0.38
C THR A 167 -4.54 -17.72 -0.81
N GLN A 168 -3.94 -18.68 -1.49
CA GLN A 168 -3.10 -18.39 -2.67
C GLN A 168 -4.01 -17.88 -3.79
N VAL A 169 -4.15 -16.56 -3.91
CA VAL A 169 -4.86 -15.90 -5.00
C VAL A 169 -3.90 -15.73 -6.15
N SER A 170 -4.25 -16.25 -7.33
CA SER A 170 -3.43 -16.08 -8.53
C SER A 170 -3.58 -14.68 -9.12
N ASP A 171 -2.52 -14.15 -9.74
CA ASP A 171 -2.57 -12.87 -10.45
C ASP A 171 -3.68 -12.82 -11.51
N ALA A 172 -3.96 -13.96 -12.15
CA ALA A 172 -5.05 -14.09 -13.12
C ALA A 172 -6.44 -13.84 -12.49
N GLN A 173 -6.68 -14.36 -11.28
CA GLN A 173 -7.94 -14.12 -10.54
C GLN A 173 -8.08 -12.64 -10.16
N ILE A 174 -6.99 -12.00 -9.74
CA ILE A 174 -6.97 -10.56 -9.45
C ILE A 174 -7.28 -9.76 -10.71
N ASP A 175 -6.66 -10.11 -11.84
CA ASP A 175 -6.82 -9.37 -13.09
C ASP A 175 -8.24 -9.54 -13.68
N THR A 176 -8.84 -10.74 -13.59
CA THR A 176 -10.23 -10.96 -14.00
C THR A 176 -11.22 -10.15 -13.15
N ALA A 177 -11.06 -10.16 -11.83
CA ALA A 177 -11.91 -9.38 -10.93
C ALA A 177 -11.68 -7.86 -11.13
N TYR A 178 -10.45 -7.43 -11.36
CA TYR A 178 -10.10 -6.04 -11.67
C TYR A 178 -10.76 -5.54 -12.96
N GLN A 179 -10.74 -6.34 -14.04
CA GLN A 179 -11.36 -5.95 -15.31
C GLN A 179 -12.87 -5.76 -15.20
N ARG A 180 -13.53 -6.52 -14.31
CA ARG A 180 -14.96 -6.37 -14.02
C ARG A 180 -15.24 -5.16 -13.14
N ILE A 181 -14.55 -5.04 -12.01
CA ILE A 181 -14.87 -4.07 -10.94
C ILE A 181 -14.34 -2.67 -11.28
N GLY A 182 -13.21 -2.56 -11.99
CA GLY A 182 -12.54 -1.31 -12.31
C GLY A 182 -13.45 -0.27 -12.98
N PRO A 183 -14.11 -0.60 -14.10
CA PRO A 183 -15.04 0.31 -14.77
C PRO A 183 -16.25 0.67 -13.90
N MET A 184 -16.86 -0.32 -13.23
CA MET A 184 -18.05 -0.09 -12.39
C MET A 184 -17.76 0.84 -11.21
N ALA A 185 -16.60 0.67 -10.55
CA ALA A 185 -16.19 1.55 -9.46
C ALA A 185 -15.86 2.97 -9.94
N PHE A 186 -15.36 3.10 -11.18
CA PHE A 186 -15.08 4.41 -11.78
C PHE A 186 -16.37 5.19 -12.07
N GLU A 187 -17.37 4.51 -12.64
CA GLU A 187 -18.70 5.08 -12.89
C GLU A 187 -19.43 5.39 -11.57
N ALA A 188 -19.41 4.49 -10.59
CA ALA A 188 -20.00 4.70 -9.27
C ALA A 188 -19.45 5.93 -8.54
N ALA A 189 -18.15 6.20 -8.69
CA ALA A 189 -17.51 7.40 -8.16
C ALA A 189 -17.96 8.70 -8.86
N GLY A 190 -18.64 8.60 -10.01
CA GLY A 190 -19.10 9.72 -10.82
C GLY A 190 -18.04 10.33 -11.72
N PHE A 191 -16.96 9.59 -12.02
CA PHE A 191 -15.96 10.01 -13.00
C PHE A 191 -16.43 9.68 -14.42
N ASP A 192 -16.10 10.56 -15.37
CA ASP A 192 -16.43 10.34 -16.78
C ASP A 192 -15.22 9.69 -17.48
N PRO A 193 -15.34 8.46 -18.00
CA PRO A 193 -14.23 7.76 -18.66
C PRO A 193 -13.58 8.58 -19.79
N ALA A 194 -14.35 9.41 -20.49
CA ALA A 194 -13.85 10.24 -21.58
C ALA A 194 -13.10 11.49 -21.11
N ARG A 195 -13.42 12.03 -19.93
CA ARG A 195 -12.80 13.25 -19.38
C ARG A 195 -11.65 12.96 -18.43
N ASP A 196 -11.74 11.87 -17.67
CA ASP A 196 -10.85 11.57 -16.55
C ASP A 196 -9.81 10.47 -16.88
N MET A 197 -9.58 10.22 -18.18
CA MET A 197 -8.56 9.32 -18.73
C MET A 197 -8.61 7.86 -18.23
N GLY A 198 -9.77 7.39 -17.73
CA GLY A 198 -9.98 5.99 -17.34
C GLY A 198 -8.96 5.44 -16.34
N ASN A 199 -8.48 6.24 -15.39
CA ASN A 199 -7.45 5.81 -14.45
C ASN A 199 -8.04 5.09 -13.22
N TYR A 200 -8.37 3.81 -13.38
CA TYR A 200 -8.85 2.93 -12.30
C TYR A 200 -7.82 1.91 -11.82
N ARG A 201 -6.53 2.08 -12.11
CA ARG A 201 -5.46 1.15 -11.72
C ARG A 201 -5.39 0.88 -10.21
N VAL A 202 -5.82 1.85 -9.39
CA VAL A 202 -5.87 1.71 -7.93
C VAL A 202 -6.83 0.60 -7.50
N VAL A 203 -7.89 0.33 -8.26
CA VAL A 203 -8.86 -0.74 -7.98
C VAL A 203 -8.19 -2.12 -7.98
N ARG A 204 -7.16 -2.34 -8.79
CA ARG A 204 -6.41 -3.61 -8.81
C ARG A 204 -5.81 -3.93 -7.44
N GLN A 205 -5.32 -2.91 -6.73
CA GLN A 205 -4.78 -3.09 -5.39
C GLN A 205 -5.87 -3.45 -4.39
N TRP A 206 -7.03 -2.79 -4.46
CA TRP A 206 -8.17 -3.09 -3.58
C TRP A 206 -8.70 -4.52 -3.77
N VAL A 207 -8.79 -4.97 -5.02
CA VAL A 207 -9.19 -6.33 -5.36
C VAL A 207 -8.18 -7.34 -4.81
N ALA A 208 -6.87 -7.08 -4.98
CA ALA A 208 -5.83 -7.93 -4.42
C ALA A 208 -5.93 -8.00 -2.88
N ASP A 209 -6.09 -6.87 -2.21
CA ASP A 209 -6.18 -6.79 -0.75
C ASP A 209 -7.42 -7.54 -0.24
N ALA A 210 -8.57 -7.40 -0.90
CA ALA A 210 -9.81 -8.09 -0.54
C ALA A 210 -9.75 -9.61 -0.75
N LEU A 211 -9.23 -10.05 -1.90
CA LEU A 211 -9.07 -11.49 -2.18
C LEU A 211 -8.05 -12.14 -1.24
N HIS A 212 -6.98 -11.43 -0.86
CA HIS A 212 -6.02 -11.90 0.13
C HIS A 212 -6.62 -12.01 1.54
N ASP A 213 -7.60 -11.16 1.90
CA ASP A 213 -8.36 -11.29 3.16
C ASP A 213 -9.38 -12.45 3.15
N GLY A 214 -9.52 -13.13 2.00
CA GLY A 214 -10.37 -14.31 1.83
C GLY A 214 -11.79 -14.00 1.37
N LEU A 215 -12.07 -12.78 0.90
CA LEU A 215 -13.35 -12.43 0.29
C LEU A 215 -13.48 -13.11 -1.09
N SER A 216 -14.69 -13.54 -1.45
CA SER A 216 -14.99 -13.98 -2.81
C SER A 216 -14.96 -12.80 -3.79
N PRO A 217 -14.81 -13.05 -5.11
CA PRO A 217 -14.85 -12.00 -6.13
C PRO A 217 -16.17 -11.20 -6.13
N GLU A 218 -17.28 -11.83 -5.76
CA GLU A 218 -18.61 -11.20 -5.70
C GLU A 218 -18.79 -10.36 -4.45
N GLU A 219 -18.29 -10.81 -3.30
CA GLU A 219 -18.26 -10.00 -2.07
C GLU A 219 -17.31 -8.82 -2.22
N THR A 220 -16.18 -9.02 -2.90
CA THR A 220 -15.21 -7.96 -3.21
C THR A 220 -15.83 -6.87 -4.06
N GLU A 221 -16.60 -7.24 -5.09
CA GLU A 221 -17.33 -6.27 -5.92
C GLU A 221 -18.34 -5.49 -5.09
N ARG A 222 -19.20 -6.17 -4.32
CA ARG A 222 -20.22 -5.53 -3.49
C ARG A 222 -19.62 -4.57 -2.48
N LEU A 223 -18.53 -4.96 -1.82
CA LEU A 223 -17.84 -4.15 -0.84
C LEU A 223 -17.24 -2.89 -1.49
N ILE A 224 -16.49 -3.05 -2.59
CA ILE A 224 -15.85 -1.92 -3.26
C ILE A 224 -16.89 -0.93 -3.79
N LEU A 225 -17.93 -1.42 -4.48
CA LEU A 225 -18.97 -0.56 -5.04
C LEU A 225 -19.77 0.14 -3.94
N GLY A 226 -20.21 -0.57 -2.91
CA GLY A 226 -21.00 0.02 -1.83
C GLY A 226 -20.23 1.10 -1.05
N VAL A 227 -18.92 0.90 -0.84
CA VAL A 227 -18.06 1.92 -0.21
C VAL A 227 -17.88 3.13 -1.13
N VAL A 228 -17.63 2.91 -2.42
CA VAL A 228 -17.44 4.02 -3.38
C VAL A 228 -18.72 4.84 -3.52
N GLU A 229 -19.88 4.20 -3.70
CA GLU A 229 -21.17 4.87 -3.81
C GLU A 229 -21.52 5.68 -2.55
N SER A 230 -21.38 5.06 -1.37
CA SER A 230 -21.72 5.72 -0.11
C SER A 230 -20.81 6.92 0.19
N VAL A 231 -19.51 6.82 -0.13
CA VAL A 231 -18.57 7.92 0.03
C VAL A 231 -18.79 9.00 -1.02
N ALA A 232 -19.07 8.62 -2.28
CA ALA A 232 -19.36 9.58 -3.35
C ALA A 232 -20.62 10.37 -3.04
N GLU A 233 -21.70 9.72 -2.60
CA GLU A 233 -22.96 10.36 -2.24
C GLU A 233 -22.80 11.30 -1.03
N ARG A 234 -21.99 10.89 -0.04
CA ARG A 234 -21.62 11.75 1.09
C ARG A 234 -20.82 12.99 0.66
N GLN A 235 -20.00 12.91 -0.39
CA GLN A 235 -19.26 14.08 -0.89
C GLN A 235 -20.13 14.98 -1.76
N ARG A 236 -21.01 14.40 -2.59
CA ARG A 236 -22.00 15.16 -3.36
C ARG A 236 -22.94 15.96 -2.46
N SER A 237 -23.46 15.35 -1.41
CA SER A 237 -24.30 16.04 -0.41
C SER A 237 -23.57 17.17 0.33
N LYS A 238 -22.23 17.14 0.37
CA LYS A 238 -21.37 18.21 0.90
C LYS A 238 -20.94 19.23 -0.16
N GLY A 239 -21.33 19.05 -1.43
CA GLY A 239 -20.91 19.89 -2.54
C GLY A 239 -19.42 19.79 -2.89
N ALA A 240 -18.74 18.74 -2.44
CA ALA A 240 -17.31 18.53 -2.69
C ALA A 240 -17.11 17.60 -3.90
N SER A 241 -16.17 17.95 -4.78
CA SER A 241 -15.75 17.09 -5.89
C SER A 241 -14.57 16.21 -5.50
N ILE A 242 -14.61 14.96 -5.95
CA ILE A 242 -13.52 14.00 -5.76
C ILE A 242 -12.64 14.06 -7.01
N SER A 243 -11.32 14.19 -6.84
CA SER A 243 -10.39 14.40 -7.96
C SER A 243 -9.72 13.13 -8.48
N HIS A 244 -9.72 12.04 -7.71
CA HIS A 244 -9.09 10.78 -8.09
C HIS A 244 -9.61 9.62 -7.23
N LEU A 245 -9.60 8.40 -7.78
CA LEU A 245 -10.03 7.18 -7.08
C LEU A 245 -9.18 6.84 -5.84
N GLY A 246 -7.94 7.32 -5.75
CA GLY A 246 -7.11 7.13 -4.55
C GLY A 246 -7.74 7.70 -3.27
N TYR A 247 -8.70 8.63 -3.39
CA TYR A 247 -9.46 9.18 -2.27
C TYR A 247 -10.19 8.09 -1.45
N PHE A 248 -10.71 7.06 -2.12
CA PHE A 248 -11.49 5.99 -1.48
C PHE A 248 -10.64 4.94 -0.77
N GLY A 249 -9.33 4.90 -1.02
CA GLY A 249 -8.46 3.81 -0.57
C GLY A 249 -8.46 3.59 0.94
N LYS A 250 -8.56 4.66 1.74
CA LYS A 250 -8.65 4.53 3.21
C LYS A 250 -9.97 3.90 3.65
N ALA A 251 -11.08 4.31 3.05
CA ALA A 251 -12.41 3.80 3.39
C ALA A 251 -12.56 2.32 2.99
N ILE A 252 -12.00 1.96 1.83
CA ILE A 252 -12.00 0.58 1.33
C ILE A 252 -11.10 -0.30 2.20
N GLY A 253 -9.91 0.16 2.57
CA GLY A 253 -9.03 -0.59 3.49
C GLY A 253 -9.69 -0.84 4.85
N THR A 254 -10.43 0.12 5.40
CA THR A 254 -11.22 -0.10 6.64
C THR A 254 -12.37 -1.06 6.44
N ALA A 255 -13.08 -1.01 5.31
CA ALA A 255 -14.21 -1.90 5.03
C ALA A 255 -13.75 -3.36 4.84
N ILE A 256 -12.61 -3.57 4.17
CA ILE A 256 -11.98 -4.89 4.03
C ILE A 256 -11.59 -5.42 5.42
N ALA A 257 -10.91 -4.62 6.23
CA ALA A 257 -10.47 -5.03 7.57
C ALA A 257 -11.64 -5.39 8.51
N ASN A 258 -12.78 -4.71 8.38
CA ASN A 258 -13.98 -4.99 9.17
C ASN A 258 -14.86 -6.09 8.59
N ARG A 259 -14.61 -6.51 7.34
CA ARG A 259 -15.51 -7.37 6.54
C ARG A 259 -16.94 -6.81 6.45
N ASP A 260 -17.04 -5.50 6.26
CA ASP A 260 -18.30 -4.78 6.07
C ASP A 260 -18.82 -5.01 4.63
N VAL A 261 -19.16 -6.26 4.30
CA VAL A 261 -19.71 -6.65 3.00
C VAL A 261 -21.21 -6.34 2.98
N PRO A 262 -21.71 -5.49 2.06
CA PRO A 262 -23.14 -5.30 1.89
C PRO A 262 -23.83 -6.61 1.51
N ASP A 263 -24.99 -6.89 2.12
CA ASP A 263 -25.81 -8.05 1.78
C ASP A 263 -26.07 -8.10 0.27
N ALA A 264 -26.01 -9.30 -0.30
CA ALA A 264 -26.26 -9.48 -1.73
C ALA A 264 -27.68 -8.97 -2.06
N PRO A 265 -27.88 -8.29 -3.20
CA PRO A 265 -29.23 -8.00 -3.67
C PRO A 265 -29.97 -9.33 -3.78
N LEU A 266 -31.11 -9.45 -3.08
CA LEU A 266 -31.95 -10.65 -3.14
C LEU A 266 -32.31 -10.90 -4.61
N SER A 267 -32.21 -12.14 -5.06
CA SER A 267 -32.69 -12.52 -6.40
C SER A 267 -34.19 -12.23 -6.52
N GLU A 268 -34.74 -12.12 -7.74
CA GLU A 268 -36.19 -11.90 -7.92
C GLU A 268 -37.03 -12.94 -7.17
N ALA A 269 -36.58 -14.20 -7.15
CA ALA A 269 -37.22 -15.28 -6.41
C ALA A 269 -37.10 -15.10 -4.88
N GLU A 270 -35.97 -14.60 -4.38
CA GLU A 270 -35.79 -14.29 -2.96
C GLU A 270 -36.60 -13.03 -2.55
N ILE A 271 -36.80 -12.06 -3.44
CA ILE A 271 -37.67 -10.90 -3.24
C ILE A 271 -39.13 -11.34 -3.14
N GLU A 272 -39.57 -12.26 -3.99
CA GLU A 272 -40.91 -12.84 -3.91
C GLU A 272 -41.11 -13.65 -2.63
N ALA A 273 -40.09 -14.40 -2.19
CA ALA A 273 -40.10 -15.10 -0.90
C ALA A 273 -40.17 -14.14 0.29
N ASP A 274 -39.45 -13.02 0.26
CA ASP A 274 -39.51 -11.99 1.29
C ASP A 274 -40.88 -11.31 1.33
N ARG A 275 -41.50 -11.08 0.17
CA ARG A 275 -42.89 -10.60 0.08
C ARG A 275 -43.89 -11.62 0.59
N ALA A 276 -43.70 -12.91 0.30
CA ALA A 276 -44.55 -13.99 0.81
C ALA A 276 -44.45 -14.07 2.34
N TRP A 277 -43.23 -14.05 2.89
CA TRP A 277 -43.00 -14.00 4.33
C TRP A 277 -43.67 -12.79 4.98
N LYS A 278 -43.58 -11.60 4.38
CA LYS A 278 -44.26 -10.39 4.91
C LYS A 278 -45.78 -10.57 4.97
N ARG A 279 -46.41 -11.11 3.93
CA ARG A 279 -47.85 -11.40 3.93
C ARG A 279 -48.22 -12.43 5.01
N ASP A 280 -47.41 -13.47 5.16
CA ASP A 280 -47.65 -14.52 6.16
C ASP A 280 -47.42 -14.02 7.59
N MET A 281 -46.46 -13.12 7.80
CA MET A 281 -46.25 -12.44 9.08
C MET A 281 -47.38 -11.47 9.43
N ASP A 282 -47.88 -10.71 8.46
CA ASP A 282 -48.97 -9.77 8.68
C ASP A 282 -50.27 -10.52 8.99
N THR A 283 -50.56 -11.61 8.27
CA THR A 283 -51.71 -12.49 8.59
C THR A 283 -51.57 -13.19 9.95
N TRP A 284 -50.36 -13.64 10.32
CA TRP A 284 -50.11 -14.18 11.67
C TRP A 284 -50.34 -13.12 12.75
N ARG A 285 -49.83 -11.90 12.55
CA ARG A 285 -50.05 -10.76 13.47
C ARG A 285 -51.52 -10.41 13.60
N GLU A 286 -52.27 -10.42 12.50
CA GLU A 286 -53.72 -10.18 12.50
C GLU A 286 -54.49 -11.28 13.26
N ARG A 287 -54.11 -12.56 13.10
CA ARG A 287 -54.73 -13.67 13.85
C ARG A 287 -54.45 -13.61 15.35
N VAL A 288 -53.22 -13.26 15.72
CA VAL A 288 -52.82 -13.05 17.12
C VAL A 288 -53.57 -11.85 17.70
N ALA A 289 -53.65 -10.74 16.97
CA ALA A 289 -54.34 -9.52 17.42
C ALA A 289 -55.86 -9.68 17.51
N SER A 290 -56.47 -10.49 16.63
CA SER A 290 -57.91 -10.79 16.65
C SER A 290 -58.32 -11.83 17.69
N GLY A 291 -57.37 -12.41 18.43
CA GLY A 291 -57.65 -13.35 19.52
C GLY A 291 -58.21 -14.69 19.05
N VAL A 292 -57.93 -15.10 17.81
CA VAL A 292 -58.35 -16.41 17.30
C VAL A 292 -57.76 -17.50 18.19
N ALA A 293 -58.60 -18.41 18.69
CA ALA A 293 -58.20 -19.46 19.60
C ALA A 293 -57.08 -20.33 18.99
N GLY A 294 -55.92 -20.34 19.63
CA GLY A 294 -54.74 -21.10 19.18
C GLY A 294 -53.74 -20.31 18.31
N ALA A 295 -54.04 -19.08 17.89
CA ALA A 295 -53.14 -18.27 17.04
C ALA A 295 -51.78 -17.96 17.70
N VAL A 296 -51.74 -17.83 19.03
CA VAL A 296 -50.50 -17.63 19.79
C VAL A 296 -49.63 -18.90 19.84
N ASN A 297 -50.24 -20.07 19.63
CA ASN A 297 -49.55 -21.36 19.58
C ASN A 297 -49.16 -21.77 18.15
N GLU A 298 -49.54 -21.00 17.12
CA GLU A 298 -49.08 -21.23 15.75
C GLU A 298 -47.60 -20.83 15.60
N PRO A 299 -46.79 -21.60 14.84
CA PRO A 299 -45.40 -21.26 14.61
C PRO A 299 -45.26 -19.88 13.96
N ILE A 300 -44.37 -19.05 14.50
CA ILE A 300 -44.06 -17.74 13.91
C ILE A 300 -43.41 -17.98 12.54
N PRO A 301 -43.92 -17.38 11.44
CA PRO A 301 -43.29 -17.50 10.13
C PRO A 301 -41.82 -17.04 10.16
N ASN A 302 -40.90 -17.98 9.93
CA ASN A 302 -39.47 -17.71 9.97
C ASN A 302 -38.96 -17.28 8.59
N ARG A 303 -38.46 -16.04 8.49
CA ARG A 303 -37.91 -15.47 7.25
C ARG A 303 -36.83 -16.36 6.62
N ALA A 304 -36.01 -17.01 7.45
CA ALA A 304 -34.92 -17.86 6.97
C ALA A 304 -35.43 -19.07 6.17
N GLU A 305 -36.54 -19.69 6.59
CA GLU A 305 -37.11 -20.85 5.90
C GLU A 305 -37.66 -20.51 4.51
N TYR A 306 -38.22 -19.30 4.34
CA TYR A 306 -38.73 -18.84 3.05
C TYR A 306 -37.58 -18.60 2.06
N LEU A 307 -36.46 -18.04 2.53
CA LEU A 307 -35.27 -17.83 1.72
C LEU A 307 -34.52 -19.14 1.43
N GLU A 308 -34.43 -20.05 2.40
CA GLU A 308 -33.82 -21.38 2.19
C GLU A 308 -34.60 -22.22 1.17
N ARG A 309 -35.94 -22.20 1.21
CA ARG A 309 -36.76 -22.93 0.22
C ARG A 309 -36.48 -22.48 -1.22
N VAL A 310 -36.27 -21.18 -1.43
CA VAL A 310 -35.93 -20.65 -2.75
C VAL A 310 -34.49 -20.99 -3.14
N ARG A 311 -33.55 -20.94 -2.18
CA ARG A 311 -32.14 -21.30 -2.42
C ARG A 311 -31.92 -22.79 -2.71
N VAL A 312 -32.77 -23.68 -2.19
CA VAL A 312 -32.74 -25.12 -2.46
C VAL A 312 -33.44 -25.46 -3.79
N ALA A 313 -34.35 -24.60 -4.25
CA ALA A 313 -35.09 -24.79 -5.50
C ALA A 313 -34.39 -24.19 -6.73
N ALA A 314 -33.40 -23.32 -6.54
CA ALA A 314 -32.54 -22.74 -7.57
C ALA A 314 -31.29 -23.61 -7.82
#